data_AF-A0A7Z9IGF5-F1
#
_entry.id   AF-A0A7Z9IGF5-F1
#
_cell.length_a   1.000
_cell.length_b   1.000
_cell.length_c   1.000
_cell.angle_alpha   90.00
_cell.angle_beta   90.00
_cell.angle_gamma   90.00
#
_symmetry.space_group_name_H-M   'P 1'
#
loop_
_entity.id
_entity.type
_entity.pdbx_description
1 polymer ?
#
loop_
_entity_poly.entity_id
_entity_poly.type
_entity_poly.pdbx_seq_one_letter_code
_entity_poly.pdbx_strand_id
1 'polypeptide(L)' 'MAVHYPRRTSRIKRARSIGFRARMRTRNGRKIISRQRRIGRKLG' A
#
# COMPACT_ATOMS: atom_id res chain seq x y z
N MET A 1 -11.23 22.74 13.65
CA MET A 1 -11.26 22.99 12.20
C MET A 1 -10.32 22.00 11.52
N ALA A 2 -10.86 20.95 10.90
CA ALA A 2 -10.03 20.05 10.12
C ALA A 2 -9.58 20.81 8.86
N VAL A 3 -8.32 21.24 8.83
CA VAL A 3 -7.76 21.91 7.66
C VAL A 3 -7.61 20.85 6.58
N HIS A 4 -8.63 20.73 5.74
CA HIS A 4 -8.65 19.80 4.62
C HIS A 4 -7.69 20.32 3.55
N TYR A 5 -6.40 20.04 3.72
CA TYR A 5 -5.45 20.26 2.65
C TYR A 5 -5.70 19.21 1.57
N PRO A 6 -5.91 19.61 0.31
CA PRO A 6 -6.05 18.66 -0.78
C PRO A 6 -4.77 17.83 -0.86
N ARG A 7 -4.88 16.52 -0.59
CA ARG A 7 -3.74 15.63 -0.74
C ARG A 7 -3.45 15.44 -2.22
N ARG A 8 -2.23 15.77 -2.65
CA ARG A 8 -1.79 15.55 -4.04
C ARG A 8 -1.94 14.06 -4.42
N THR A 9 -2.81 13.76 -5.38
CA THR A 9 -3.14 12.39 -5.82
C THR A 9 -2.20 11.90 -6.93
N SER A 10 -0.90 11.77 -6.63
CA SER A 10 0.04 11.18 -7.59
C SER A 10 -0.06 9.65 -7.60
N ARG A 11 -0.63 9.10 -8.68
CA ARG A 11 -0.72 7.64 -8.90
C ARG A 11 0.65 6.97 -8.91
N ILE A 12 1.65 7.62 -9.51
CA ILE A 12 3.04 7.14 -9.56
C ILE A 12 3.62 7.02 -8.15
N LYS A 13 3.49 8.07 -7.32
CA LYS A 13 3.98 8.05 -5.93
C LYS A 13 3.27 6.97 -5.11
N ARG A 14 1.96 6.80 -5.31
CA ARG A 14 1.20 5.74 -4.65
C ARG A 14 1.71 4.34 -5.01
N ALA A 15 1.89 4.05 -6.31
CA ALA A 15 2.39 2.75 -6.76
C ALA A 15 3.80 2.45 -6.22
N ARG A 16 4.70 3.44 -6.22
CA ARG A 16 6.07 3.31 -5.72
C ARG A 16 6.15 3.10 -4.20
N SER A 17 5.26 3.74 -3.43
CA SER A 17 5.28 3.67 -1.96
C SER A 17 4.58 2.43 -1.41
N ILE A 18 3.38 2.11 -1.91
CA ILE A 18 2.52 1.09 -1.30
C ILE A 18 2.12 -0.05 -2.24
N GLY A 19 2.46 0.02 -3.52
CA GLY A 19 2.08 -0.98 -4.51
C GLY A 19 2.70 -2.36 -4.26
N PHE A 20 2.18 -3.37 -4.96
CA PHE A 20 2.57 -4.77 -4.78
C PHE A 20 4.09 -4.98 -4.85
N ARG A 21 4.75 -4.44 -5.88
CA ARG A 21 6.21 -4.54 -6.06
C ARG A 21 6.98 -3.93 -4.87
N ALA A 22 6.52 -2.80 -4.34
CA ALA A 22 7.13 -2.15 -3.18
C ALA A 22 7.01 -3.02 -1.92
N ARG A 23 5.87 -3.70 -1.73
CA ARG A 23 5.65 -4.65 -0.63
C ARG A 23 6.52 -5.90 -0.78
N MET A 24 6.66 -6.43 -1.99
CA MET A 24 7.44 -7.66 -2.21
C MET A 24 8.94 -7.46 -2.03
N ARG A 25 9.46 -6.23 -2.19
CA ARG A 25 10.89 -5.91 -2.00
C ARG A 25 11.39 -6.18 -0.57
N THR A 26 10.57 -5.97 0.45
CA THR A 26 11.00 -6.05 1.86
C THR A 26 10.40 -7.24 2.60
N ARG A 27 11.08 -7.73 3.64
CA ARG A 27 10.58 -8.82 4.49
C ARG A 27 9.24 -8.45 5.15
N ASN A 28 9.13 -7.22 5.67
CA ASN A 28 7.93 -6.75 6.34
C ASN A 28 6.75 -6.55 5.37
N GLY A 29 7.02 -6.07 4.15
CA GLY A 29 5.98 -5.96 3.13
C GLY A 29 5.43 -7.33 2.72
N ARG A 30 6.29 -8.35 2.58
CA ARG A 30 5.85 -9.75 2.36
C ARG A 30 4.99 -10.28 3.51
N LYS A 31 5.32 -9.99 4.77
CA LYS A 31 4.49 -10.36 5.93
C LYS A 31 3.08 -9.75 5.85
N ILE A 32 2.98 -8.48 5.47
CA ILE A 32 1.70 -7.79 5.30
C ILE A 32 0.84 -8.46 4.23
N ILE A 33 1.44 -8.76 3.08
CA ILE A 33 0.76 -9.44 1.97
C ILE A 33 0.30 -10.85 2.38
N SER A 34 1.16 -11.62 3.06
CA SER A 34 0.81 -12.94 3.59
C SER A 34 -0.38 -12.87 4.58
N ARG A 35 -0.38 -11.89 5.50
CA ARG A 35 -1.51 -11.66 6.41
C ARG A 35 -2.80 -11.36 5.68
N GLN A 36 -2.76 -10.48 4.67
CA GLN A 36 -3.93 -10.12 3.88
C GLN A 36 -4.50 -11.30 3.10
N ARG A 37 -3.63 -12.15 2.53
CA ARG A 37 -4.06 -13.40 1.87
C ARG A 37 -4.72 -14.37 2.84
N ARG A 38 -4.16 -14.53 4.03
CA ARG A 38 -4.71 -15.44 5.06
C ARG A 38 -6.14 -15.09 5.45
N ILE A 39 -6.46 -13.81 5.53
CA ILE A 39 -7.81 -13.32 5.86
C ILE A 39 -8.72 -13.17 4.63
N GLY A 40 -8.29 -13.62 3.45
CA GLY A 40 -9.09 -13.58 2.22
C GLY A 40 -9.21 -12.21 1.56
N ARG A 41 -8.34 -11.23 1.87
CA ARG A 41 -8.39 -9.92 1.20
C ARG A 41 -7.84 -10.01 -0.23
N LYS A 42 -8.59 -9.44 -1.17
CA LYS A 42 -8.12 -9.21 -2.54
C LYS A 42 -6.96 -8.22 -2.54
N LEU A 43 -5.82 -8.64 -3.08
CA LEU A 43 -4.67 -7.77 -3.28
C LEU A 43 -4.84 -7.05 -4.62
N GLY A 44 -4.74 -5.72 -4.60
CA GLY A 44 -4.74 -4.86 -5.79
C GLY A 44 -3.40 -4.17 -5.98
#